data_AF-A0A504JGX1-F1
#
_entry.id   AF-A0A504JGX1-F1
#
_cell.length_a   1.000
_cell.length_b   1.000
_cell.length_c   1.000
_cell.angle_alpha   90.00
_cell.angle_beta   90.00
_cell.angle_gamma   90.00
#
_symmetry.space_group_name_H-M   'P 1'
#
loop_
_entity.id
_entity.type
_entity.pdbx_description
1 polymer ?
#
loop_
_entity_poly.entity_id
_entity_poly.type
_entity_poly.pdbx_seq_one_letter_code
_entity_poly.pdbx_strand_id
1 'polypeptide(L)'
;MIAKFLNSLEAILIPMLILLIAFVVDAGVLFYRVLPIDMNKDLKLFAAIMLGIAVAFPLLLTSVNSKLLKQKYNIGFPEIFGFCSFFMTLLFFDVFSEQIKSFNWYLTTVFMCLLLGLIDYLYAHLFVKKYNQINESERQKTHYLELQQESVSIHQDLKKSNEVLEKYHKELNETKTGLKEAIERLQQANEKLTCPHCSELQKSVSAYRNHIGACKHNPKNSSSLNGKIKINTIK
;
A
#
# COMPACT_ATOMS: atom_id res chain seq x y z
N MET A 1 -34.39 -3.93 2.68
CA MET A 1 -33.72 -3.63 3.98
C MET A 1 -33.42 -4.93 4.74
N ILE A 2 -34.41 -5.80 4.94
CA ILE A 2 -34.27 -7.11 5.63
C ILE A 2 -33.17 -8.00 5.02
N ALA A 3 -33.09 -8.13 3.70
CA ALA A 3 -32.05 -8.94 3.04
C ALA A 3 -30.62 -8.42 3.24
N LYS A 4 -30.44 -7.11 3.47
CA LYS A 4 -29.12 -6.53 3.81
C LYS A 4 -28.77 -6.79 5.26
N PHE A 5 -29.76 -6.75 6.15
CA PHE A 5 -29.60 -7.10 7.56
C PHE A 5 -29.29 -8.59 7.74
N LEU A 6 -30.06 -9.50 7.12
CA LEU A 6 -29.83 -10.94 7.19
C LEU A 6 -28.45 -11.38 6.66
N ASN A 7 -27.86 -10.57 5.77
CA ASN A 7 -26.51 -10.79 5.24
C ASN A 7 -25.45 -9.92 5.93
N SER A 8 -25.78 -9.18 6.99
CA SER A 8 -24.79 -8.43 7.77
C SER A 8 -24.00 -9.37 8.68
N LEU A 9 -22.80 -8.96 9.09
CA LEU A 9 -22.03 -9.70 10.10
C LEU A 9 -22.79 -9.76 11.42
N GLU A 10 -23.45 -8.67 11.79
CA GLU A 10 -24.19 -8.53 13.03
C GLU A 10 -25.30 -9.59 13.14
N ALA A 11 -26.01 -9.87 12.05
CA ALA A 11 -27.05 -10.90 12.02
C ALA A 11 -26.51 -12.32 12.19
N ILE A 12 -25.24 -12.58 11.86
CA ILE A 12 -24.58 -13.88 12.09
C ILE A 12 -23.92 -13.92 13.47
N LEU A 13 -23.41 -12.78 13.95
CA LEU A 13 -22.72 -12.64 15.22
C LEU A 13 -23.67 -12.80 16.41
N ILE A 14 -24.89 -12.28 16.32
CA ILE A 14 -25.89 -12.41 17.40
C ILE A 14 -26.23 -13.88 17.67
N PRO A 15 -26.65 -14.71 16.69
CA PRO A 15 -26.85 -16.14 16.90
C PRO A 15 -25.61 -16.87 17.40
N MET A 16 -24.43 -16.55 16.84
CA MET A 16 -23.18 -17.19 17.27
C MET A 16 -22.85 -16.89 18.75
N LEU A 17 -23.10 -15.67 19.20
CA LEU A 17 -22.90 -15.27 20.59
C LEU A 17 -23.92 -15.95 21.53
N ILE A 18 -25.17 -16.10 21.09
CA ILE A 18 -26.18 -16.87 21.82
C ILE A 18 -25.76 -18.34 21.95
N LEU A 19 -25.29 -18.96 20.85
CA LEU A 19 -24.79 -20.34 20.86
C LEU A 19 -23.58 -20.49 21.79
N LEU A 20 -22.67 -19.52 21.79
CA LEU A 20 -21.50 -19.55 22.68
C LEU A 20 -21.90 -19.44 24.16
N ILE A 21 -22.90 -18.62 24.49
CA ILE A 21 -23.45 -18.55 25.85
C ILE A 21 -24.08 -19.89 26.23
N ALA A 22 -24.87 -20.50 25.35
CA ALA A 22 -25.45 -21.82 25.59
C ALA A 22 -24.35 -22.87 25.83
N PHE A 23 -23.30 -22.87 25.01
CA PHE A 23 -22.15 -23.75 25.16
C PHE A 23 -21.41 -23.56 26.49
N VAL A 24 -21.23 -22.31 26.94
CA VAL A 24 -20.64 -22.00 28.26
C VAL A 24 -21.48 -22.58 29.39
N VAL A 25 -22.81 -22.46 29.29
CA VAL A 25 -23.74 -23.02 30.28
C VAL A 25 -23.65 -24.54 30.30
N ASP A 26 -23.70 -25.21 29.15
CA ASP A 26 -23.63 -26.66 29.05
C ASP A 26 -22.29 -27.21 29.57
N ALA A 27 -21.18 -26.59 29.17
CA ALA A 27 -19.86 -26.92 29.68
C ALA A 27 -19.78 -26.68 31.20
N GLY A 28 -20.36 -25.59 31.68
CA GLY A 28 -20.46 -25.29 33.12
C GLY A 28 -21.22 -26.38 33.87
N VAL A 29 -22.37 -26.82 33.37
CA VAL A 29 -23.14 -27.92 34.00
C VAL A 29 -22.32 -29.22 34.03
N LEU A 30 -21.60 -29.53 32.95
CA LEU A 30 -20.72 -30.71 32.90
C LEU A 30 -19.58 -30.61 33.92
N PHE A 31 -18.90 -29.46 34.01
CA PHE A 31 -17.86 -29.25 35.03
C PHE A 31 -18.43 -29.31 36.44
N TYR A 32 -19.62 -28.78 36.67
CA TYR A 32 -20.29 -28.88 37.98
C TYR A 32 -20.52 -30.34 38.38
N ARG A 33 -20.87 -31.23 37.43
CA ARG A 33 -21.03 -32.67 37.71
C ARG A 33 -19.70 -33.35 38.04
N VAL A 34 -18.61 -32.96 37.38
CA VAL A 34 -17.28 -33.59 37.51
C VAL A 34 -16.51 -33.09 38.74
N LEU A 35 -16.74 -31.85 39.19
CA LEU A 35 -16.05 -31.28 40.35
C LEU A 35 -16.36 -32.07 41.64
N PRO A 36 -15.41 -32.10 42.62
CA PRO A 36 -15.55 -32.88 43.85
C PRO A 36 -16.87 -32.64 44.60
N ILE A 37 -17.40 -33.69 45.22
CA ILE A 37 -18.67 -33.62 45.96
C ILE A 37 -18.49 -32.83 47.28
N ASP A 38 -17.31 -32.91 47.88
CA ASP A 38 -16.99 -32.27 49.16
C ASP A 38 -16.73 -30.75 49.06
N MET A 39 -16.74 -30.22 47.83
CA MET A 39 -16.52 -28.80 47.56
C MET A 39 -17.75 -27.98 47.99
N ASN A 40 -17.51 -26.79 48.58
CA ASN A 40 -18.59 -25.84 48.88
C ASN A 40 -19.41 -25.55 47.59
N LYS A 41 -20.75 -25.60 47.70
CA LYS A 41 -21.68 -25.46 46.57
C LYS A 41 -21.47 -24.18 45.76
N ASP A 42 -21.24 -23.05 46.43
CA ASP A 42 -21.07 -21.75 45.77
C ASP A 42 -19.73 -21.70 45.03
N LEU A 43 -18.67 -22.20 45.67
CA LEU A 43 -17.34 -22.30 45.06
C LEU A 43 -17.35 -23.27 43.87
N LYS A 44 -18.09 -24.37 43.98
CA LYS A 44 -18.25 -25.38 42.93
C LYS A 44 -18.98 -24.82 41.72
N LEU A 45 -20.06 -24.07 41.94
CA LEU A 45 -20.79 -23.37 40.88
C LEU A 45 -19.90 -22.33 40.19
N PHE A 46 -19.19 -21.52 40.97
CA PHE A 46 -18.28 -20.52 40.43
C PHE A 46 -17.16 -21.14 39.58
N ALA A 47 -16.50 -22.18 40.10
CA ALA A 47 -15.45 -22.89 39.38
C ALA A 47 -15.97 -23.52 38.08
N ALA A 48 -17.17 -24.09 38.11
CA ALA A 48 -17.81 -24.67 36.93
C ALA A 48 -18.07 -23.63 35.83
N ILE A 49 -18.61 -22.46 36.18
CA ILE A 49 -18.84 -21.35 35.24
C ILE A 49 -17.51 -20.85 34.67
N MET A 50 -16.52 -20.63 35.52
CA MET A 50 -15.19 -20.16 35.09
C MET A 50 -14.51 -21.15 34.15
N LEU A 51 -14.63 -22.46 34.39
CA LEU A 51 -14.14 -23.50 33.49
C LEU A 51 -14.90 -23.50 32.16
N GLY A 52 -16.23 -23.33 32.18
CA GLY A 52 -17.04 -23.19 30.96
C GLY A 52 -16.56 -22.02 30.09
N ILE A 53 -16.34 -20.85 30.70
CA ILE A 53 -15.78 -19.67 30.03
C ILE A 53 -14.37 -19.95 29.51
N ALA A 54 -13.52 -20.58 30.33
CA ALA A 54 -12.13 -20.90 29.97
C ALA A 54 -12.02 -21.87 28.79
N VAL A 55 -13.02 -22.73 28.54
CA VAL A 55 -13.08 -23.58 27.35
C VAL A 55 -13.65 -22.82 26.14
N ALA A 56 -14.66 -21.98 26.35
CA ALA A 56 -15.28 -21.22 25.27
C ALA A 56 -14.34 -20.13 24.70
N PHE A 57 -13.48 -19.54 25.52
CA PHE A 57 -12.60 -18.44 25.09
C PHE A 57 -11.53 -18.88 24.07
N PRO A 58 -10.79 -19.99 24.25
CA PRO A 58 -9.93 -20.55 23.21
C PRO A 58 -10.68 -20.93 21.93
N LEU A 59 -11.92 -21.42 22.03
CA LEU A 59 -12.75 -21.69 20.85
C LEU A 59 -13.04 -20.40 20.07
N LEU A 60 -13.38 -19.31 20.77
CA LEU A 60 -13.56 -18.01 20.14
C LEU A 60 -12.24 -17.49 19.52
N LEU A 61 -11.11 -17.61 20.23
CA LEU A 61 -9.81 -17.18 19.74
C LEU A 61 -9.36 -17.96 18.49
N THR A 62 -9.59 -19.28 18.48
CA THR A 62 -9.28 -20.14 17.34
C THR A 62 -10.23 -19.93 16.17
N SER A 63 -11.48 -19.55 16.41
CA SER A 63 -12.43 -19.17 15.36
C SER A 63 -11.97 -17.95 14.56
N VAL A 64 -11.43 -16.95 15.25
CA VAL A 64 -10.91 -15.70 14.66
C VAL A 64 -9.59 -15.94 13.91
N ASN A 65 -8.81 -16.91 14.38
CA ASN A 65 -7.53 -17.31 13.79
C ASN A 65 -7.63 -18.63 13.01
N SER A 66 -8.74 -18.87 12.33
CA SER A 66 -9.03 -20.14 11.63
C SER A 66 -7.97 -20.55 10.60
N LYS A 67 -7.15 -19.61 10.13
CA LYS A 67 -6.03 -19.83 9.21
C LYS A 67 -4.93 -20.72 9.81
N LEU A 68 -4.73 -20.69 11.13
CA LEU A 68 -3.69 -21.48 11.82
C LEU A 68 -3.94 -22.99 11.72
N LEU A 69 -5.19 -23.42 11.85
CA LEU A 69 -5.58 -24.83 11.81
C LEU A 69 -5.63 -25.38 10.39
N LYS A 70 -6.19 -24.59 9.47
CA LYS A 70 -6.37 -25.01 8.06
C LYS A 70 -5.05 -25.28 7.35
N GLN A 71 -4.00 -24.50 7.65
CA GLN A 71 -2.69 -24.63 7.00
C GLN A 71 -1.98 -25.94 7.35
N LYS A 72 -2.20 -26.50 8.54
CA LYS A 72 -1.46 -27.67 9.04
C LYS A 72 -2.21 -29.00 8.85
N TYR A 73 -3.53 -29.01 9.02
CA TYR A 73 -4.31 -30.25 9.05
C TYR A 73 -5.44 -30.34 8.04
N ASN A 74 -5.66 -29.30 7.22
CA ASN A 74 -6.83 -29.17 6.32
C ASN A 74 -8.20 -29.31 7.02
N ILE A 75 -8.21 -29.37 8.36
CA ILE A 75 -9.40 -29.35 9.20
C ILE A 75 -9.56 -27.91 9.69
N GLY A 76 -10.74 -27.34 9.48
CA GLY A 76 -11.07 -26.00 9.94
C GLY A 76 -11.60 -25.99 11.36
N PHE A 77 -11.67 -24.78 11.92
CA PHE A 77 -12.38 -24.53 13.18
C PHE A 77 -13.83 -25.05 13.18
N PRO A 78 -14.65 -24.84 12.13
CA PRO A 78 -16.05 -25.29 12.14
C PRO A 78 -16.21 -26.80 12.35
N GLU A 79 -15.38 -27.61 11.70
CA GLU A 79 -15.42 -29.07 11.80
C GLU A 79 -15.12 -29.54 13.23
N ILE A 80 -14.09 -28.96 13.85
CA ILE A 80 -13.71 -29.27 15.24
C ILE A 80 -14.82 -28.84 16.20
N PHE A 81 -15.38 -27.64 15.99
CA PHE A 81 -16.42 -27.10 16.85
C PHE A 81 -17.70 -27.94 16.82
N GLY A 82 -18.19 -28.29 15.62
CA GLY A 82 -19.37 -29.14 15.47
C GLY A 82 -19.17 -30.55 16.07
N PHE A 83 -17.99 -31.14 15.86
CA PHE A 83 -17.64 -32.44 16.45
C PHE A 83 -17.57 -32.38 17.98
N CYS A 84 -16.89 -31.38 18.54
CA CYS A 84 -16.82 -31.18 19.98
C CYS A 84 -18.21 -30.93 20.59
N SER A 85 -19.05 -30.13 19.94
CA SER A 85 -20.43 -29.90 20.40
C SER A 85 -21.26 -31.20 20.41
N PHE A 86 -21.16 -32.01 19.36
CA PHE A 86 -21.77 -33.34 19.33
C PHE A 86 -21.33 -34.22 20.51
N PHE A 87 -20.04 -34.29 20.79
CA PHE A 87 -19.53 -35.07 21.93
C PHE A 87 -19.96 -34.50 23.28
N MET A 88 -19.95 -33.18 23.44
CA MET A 88 -20.39 -32.53 24.68
C MET A 88 -21.87 -32.74 24.94
N THR A 89 -22.71 -32.69 23.92
CA THR A 89 -24.16 -32.96 24.04
C THR A 89 -24.42 -34.43 24.38
N LEU A 90 -23.67 -35.39 23.83
CA LEU A 90 -23.74 -36.80 24.25
C LEU A 90 -23.43 -36.98 25.75
N LEU A 91 -22.40 -36.29 26.25
CA LEU A 91 -22.07 -36.31 27.69
C LEU A 91 -23.15 -35.63 28.52
N PHE A 92 -23.74 -34.54 28.02
CA PHE A 92 -24.80 -33.81 28.71
C PHE A 92 -26.06 -34.66 28.92
N PHE A 93 -26.49 -35.39 27.88
CA PHE A 93 -27.60 -36.34 27.94
C PHE A 93 -27.27 -37.65 28.66
N ASP A 94 -26.04 -37.80 29.14
CA ASP A 94 -25.58 -38.95 29.91
C ASP A 94 -25.83 -40.28 29.16
N VAL A 95 -25.48 -40.28 27.87
CA VAL A 95 -25.70 -41.41 26.96
C VAL A 95 -24.88 -42.63 27.39
N PHE A 96 -23.75 -42.42 28.07
CA PHE A 96 -22.85 -43.48 28.54
C PHE A 96 -23.14 -43.96 29.97
N SER A 97 -24.25 -43.53 30.58
CA SER A 97 -24.66 -44.04 31.90
C SER A 97 -24.96 -45.53 31.86
N GLU A 98 -24.65 -46.23 32.95
CA GLU A 98 -24.92 -47.67 33.13
C GLU A 98 -26.42 -48.02 33.20
N GLN A 99 -27.31 -47.01 33.19
CA GLN A 99 -28.75 -47.20 33.23
C GLN A 99 -29.25 -47.73 31.89
N ILE A 100 -29.86 -48.93 31.92
CA ILE A 100 -30.48 -49.52 30.73
C ILE A 100 -31.70 -48.69 30.34
N LYS A 101 -31.60 -47.97 29.22
CA LYS A 101 -32.70 -47.20 28.62
C LYS A 101 -33.26 -47.92 27.39
N SER A 102 -34.43 -47.51 26.94
CA SER A 102 -35.05 -48.08 25.72
C SER A 102 -34.23 -47.72 24.47
N PHE A 103 -34.20 -48.61 23.48
CA PHE A 103 -33.51 -48.35 22.20
C PHE A 103 -33.97 -47.04 21.54
N ASN A 104 -35.27 -46.75 21.59
CA ASN A 104 -35.85 -45.51 21.06
C ASN A 104 -35.28 -44.25 21.73
N TRP A 105 -34.95 -44.32 23.02
CA TRP A 105 -34.31 -43.21 23.74
C TRP A 105 -32.91 -42.94 23.20
N TYR A 106 -32.09 -43.98 22.98
CA TYR A 106 -30.75 -43.81 22.40
C TYR A 106 -30.81 -43.24 20.99
N LEU A 107 -31.70 -43.79 20.14
CA LEU A 107 -31.85 -43.33 18.76
C LEU A 107 -32.24 -41.85 18.68
N THR A 108 -33.26 -41.45 19.45
CA THR A 108 -33.72 -40.05 19.49
C THR A 108 -32.66 -39.11 20.08
N THR A 109 -31.96 -39.54 21.13
CA THR A 109 -30.92 -38.72 21.77
C THR A 109 -29.72 -38.52 20.84
N VAL A 110 -29.20 -39.58 20.22
CA VAL A 110 -28.08 -39.49 19.27
C VAL A 110 -28.46 -38.62 18.07
N PHE A 111 -29.69 -38.76 17.55
CA PHE A 111 -30.19 -37.91 16.47
C PHE A 111 -30.21 -36.42 16.87
N MET A 112 -30.70 -36.10 18.07
CA MET A 112 -30.72 -34.72 18.57
C MET A 112 -29.31 -34.15 18.77
N CYS A 113 -28.37 -34.94 19.31
CA CYS A 113 -26.98 -34.51 19.45
C CYS A 113 -26.36 -34.22 18.08
N LEU A 114 -26.62 -35.08 17.09
CA LEU A 114 -26.11 -34.90 15.72
C LEU A 114 -26.70 -33.63 15.08
N LEU A 115 -28.00 -33.39 15.26
CA LEU A 115 -28.66 -32.19 14.77
C LEU A 115 -28.08 -30.92 15.40
N LEU A 116 -27.87 -30.91 16.72
CA LEU A 116 -27.26 -29.78 17.43
C LEU A 116 -25.82 -29.52 16.97
N GLY A 117 -24.99 -30.57 16.90
CA GLY A 117 -23.62 -30.46 16.39
C GLY A 117 -23.56 -29.97 14.93
N LEU A 118 -24.54 -30.36 14.10
CA LEU A 118 -24.67 -29.87 12.73
C LEU A 118 -25.06 -28.38 12.68
N ILE A 119 -25.99 -27.95 13.54
CA ILE A 119 -26.38 -26.53 13.65
C ILE A 119 -25.15 -25.69 14.04
N ASP A 120 -24.41 -26.13 15.06
CA ASP A 120 -23.19 -25.46 15.52
C ASP A 120 -22.11 -25.41 14.44
N TYR A 121 -21.92 -26.50 13.71
CA TYR A 121 -21.05 -26.55 12.54
C TYR A 121 -21.45 -25.49 11.49
N LEU A 122 -22.73 -25.45 11.12
CA LEU A 122 -23.24 -24.53 10.09
C LEU A 122 -23.04 -23.07 10.52
N TYR A 123 -23.34 -22.73 11.77
CA TYR A 123 -23.14 -21.37 12.29
C TYR A 123 -21.66 -21.00 12.37
N ALA A 124 -20.80 -21.88 12.88
CA ALA A 124 -19.36 -21.66 12.91
C ALA A 124 -18.79 -21.48 11.48
N HIS A 125 -19.26 -22.27 10.52
CA HIS A 125 -18.86 -22.16 9.13
C HIS A 125 -19.30 -20.81 8.51
N LEU A 126 -20.56 -20.40 8.73
CA LEU A 126 -21.07 -19.10 8.28
C LEU A 126 -20.30 -17.95 8.90
N PHE A 127 -20.01 -18.01 10.20
CA PHE A 127 -19.23 -17.01 10.92
C PHE A 127 -17.82 -16.87 10.35
N VAL A 128 -17.06 -17.97 10.25
CA VAL A 128 -15.70 -17.98 9.70
C VAL A 128 -15.67 -17.47 8.26
N LYS A 129 -16.63 -17.89 7.43
CA LYS A 129 -16.73 -17.43 6.05
C LYS A 129 -16.97 -15.91 5.99
N LYS A 130 -17.92 -15.39 6.78
CA LYS A 130 -18.26 -13.97 6.79
C LYS A 130 -17.13 -13.11 7.36
N TYR A 131 -16.48 -13.58 8.42
CA TYR A 131 -15.35 -12.90 9.04
C TYR A 131 -14.18 -12.75 8.05
N ASN A 132 -13.85 -13.81 7.31
CA ASN A 132 -12.80 -13.75 6.29
C ASN A 132 -13.15 -12.78 5.16
N GLN A 133 -14.40 -12.75 4.70
CA GLN A 133 -14.84 -11.80 3.67
C GLN A 133 -14.66 -10.33 4.10
N ILE A 134 -14.92 -10.01 5.37
CA ILE A 134 -14.77 -8.65 5.88
C ILE A 134 -13.29 -8.29 6.03
N ASN A 135 -12.50 -9.20 6.60
CA ASN A 135 -11.06 -8.98 6.74
C ASN A 135 -10.38 -8.79 5.38
N GLU A 136 -10.80 -9.53 4.34
CA GLU A 136 -10.35 -9.30 2.97
C GLU A 136 -10.80 -7.94 2.42
N SER A 137 -12.06 -7.55 2.65
CA SER A 137 -12.57 -6.24 2.23
C SER A 137 -11.85 -5.08 2.92
N GLU A 138 -11.56 -5.19 4.22
CA GLU A 138 -10.81 -4.18 4.97
C GLU A 138 -9.37 -4.08 4.48
N ARG A 139 -8.69 -5.21 4.25
CA ARG A 139 -7.35 -5.21 3.64
C ARG A 139 -7.32 -4.53 2.27
N GLN A 140 -8.32 -4.79 1.44
CA GLN A 140 -8.46 -4.14 0.13
C GLN A 140 -8.69 -2.63 0.26
N LYS A 141 -9.51 -2.20 1.23
CA LYS A 141 -9.72 -0.76 1.50
C LYS A 141 -8.43 -0.09 1.97
N THR A 142 -7.68 -0.72 2.87
CA THR A 142 -6.39 -0.18 3.32
C THR A 142 -5.40 -0.04 2.18
N HIS A 143 -5.27 -1.09 1.35
CA HIS A 143 -4.40 -1.05 0.17
C HIS A 143 -4.84 0.03 -0.85
N TYR A 144 -6.14 0.23 -1.01
CA TYR A 144 -6.66 1.31 -1.85
C TYR A 144 -6.30 2.69 -1.30
N LEU A 145 -6.41 2.90 0.01
CA LEU A 145 -6.01 4.15 0.66
C LEU A 145 -4.51 4.41 0.55
N GLU A 146 -3.68 3.38 0.70
CA GLU A 146 -2.23 3.46 0.49
C GLU A 146 -1.89 3.87 -0.95
N LEU A 147 -2.48 3.21 -1.95
CA LEU A 147 -2.32 3.57 -3.37
C LEU A 147 -2.81 5.00 -3.66
N GLN A 148 -3.91 5.42 -3.05
CA GLN A 148 -4.44 6.76 -3.21
C GLN A 148 -3.46 7.81 -2.63
N GLN A 149 -2.88 7.53 -1.47
CA GLN A 149 -1.87 8.39 -0.86
C GLN A 149 -0.58 8.46 -1.69
N GLU A 150 -0.12 7.33 -2.22
CA GLU A 150 1.01 7.25 -3.13
C GLU A 150 0.75 8.07 -4.41
N SER A 151 -0.43 7.93 -5.02
CA SER A 151 -0.81 8.71 -6.20
C SER A 151 -0.78 10.22 -5.95
N VAL A 152 -1.28 10.68 -4.79
CA VAL A 152 -1.22 12.09 -4.39
C VAL A 152 0.24 12.55 -4.23
N SER A 153 1.10 11.74 -3.62
CA SER A 153 2.52 12.09 -3.44
C SER A 153 3.25 12.23 -4.78
N ILE A 154 3.04 11.28 -5.70
CA ILE A 154 3.62 11.32 -7.06
C ILE A 154 3.14 12.58 -7.80
N HIS A 155 1.85 12.93 -7.66
CA HIS A 155 1.32 14.12 -8.31
C HIS A 155 1.96 15.42 -7.77
N GLN A 156 2.25 15.49 -6.47
CA GLN A 156 2.97 16.61 -5.87
C GLN A 156 4.42 16.70 -6.36
N ASP A 157 5.12 15.57 -6.48
CA ASP A 157 6.50 15.55 -6.97
C ASP A 157 6.58 15.89 -8.46
N LEU A 158 5.61 15.43 -9.26
CA LEU A 158 5.50 15.81 -10.67
C LEU A 158 5.25 17.31 -10.81
N LYS A 159 4.41 17.90 -9.96
CA LYS A 159 4.20 19.36 -9.92
C LYS A 159 5.49 20.10 -9.60
N LYS A 160 6.24 19.68 -8.57
CA LYS A 160 7.54 20.29 -8.22
C LYS A 160 8.56 20.15 -9.35
N SER A 161 8.62 18.99 -9.98
CA SER A 161 9.53 18.76 -11.12
C SER A 161 9.18 19.64 -12.31
N ASN A 162 7.90 19.88 -12.57
CA ASN A 162 7.46 20.81 -13.60
C ASN A 162 7.84 22.27 -13.27
N GLU A 163 7.65 22.71 -12.02
CA GLU A 163 8.07 24.05 -11.59
C GLU A 163 9.59 24.25 -11.75
N VAL A 164 10.39 23.22 -11.43
CA VAL A 164 11.84 23.23 -11.66
C VAL A 164 12.18 23.28 -13.16
N LEU A 165 11.49 22.50 -13.99
CA LEU A 165 11.68 22.49 -15.43
C LEU A 165 11.35 23.85 -16.07
N GLU A 166 10.25 24.48 -15.66
CA GLU A 166 9.87 25.82 -16.10
C GLU A 166 10.94 26.86 -15.74
N LYS A 167 11.51 26.77 -14.52
CA LYS A 167 12.59 27.64 -14.08
C LYS A 167 13.84 27.48 -14.95
N TYR A 168 14.28 26.24 -15.20
CA TYR A 168 15.43 25.99 -16.09
C TYR A 168 15.18 26.46 -17.52
N HIS A 169 13.96 26.29 -18.04
CA HIS A 169 13.59 26.81 -19.35
C HIS A 169 13.72 28.34 -19.42
N LYS A 170 13.31 29.03 -18.36
CA LYS A 170 13.45 30.49 -18.26
C LYS A 170 14.91 30.92 -18.22
N GLU A 171 15.72 30.31 -17.35
CA GLU A 171 17.16 30.59 -17.23
C GLU A 171 17.91 30.33 -18.54
N LEU A 172 17.55 29.25 -19.24
CA LEU A 172 18.14 28.90 -20.54
C LEU A 172 17.78 29.94 -21.62
N ASN A 173 16.55 30.44 -21.63
CA ASN A 173 16.13 31.50 -22.53
C ASN A 173 16.83 32.83 -22.24
N GLU A 174 16.97 33.20 -20.95
CA GLU A 174 17.72 34.38 -20.53
C GLU A 174 19.19 34.27 -20.95
N THR A 175 19.82 33.12 -20.73
CA THR A 175 21.21 32.84 -21.12
C THR A 175 21.38 32.90 -22.64
N LYS A 176 20.45 32.31 -23.42
CA LYS A 176 20.47 32.39 -24.89
C LYS A 176 20.37 33.84 -25.38
N THR A 177 19.51 34.63 -24.76
CA THR A 177 19.33 36.05 -25.11
C THR A 177 20.60 36.83 -24.79
N GLY A 178 21.16 36.67 -23.59
CA GLY A 178 22.42 37.30 -23.20
C GLY A 178 23.61 36.88 -24.08
N LEU A 179 23.67 35.62 -24.52
CA LEU A 179 24.68 35.15 -25.46
C LEU A 179 24.55 35.84 -26.82
N LYS A 180 23.33 35.99 -27.35
CA LYS A 180 23.10 36.71 -28.61
C LYS A 180 23.55 38.16 -28.52
N GLU A 181 23.18 38.87 -27.45
CA GLU A 181 23.60 40.25 -27.22
C GLU A 181 25.14 40.37 -27.11
N ALA A 182 25.80 39.42 -26.44
CA ALA A 182 27.26 39.41 -26.36
C ALA A 182 27.93 39.18 -27.72
N ILE A 183 27.37 38.29 -28.55
CA ILE A 183 27.83 38.06 -29.93
C ILE A 183 27.66 39.32 -30.77
N GLU A 184 26.51 39.99 -30.69
CA GLU A 184 26.25 41.24 -31.43
C GLU A 184 27.23 42.35 -31.01
N ARG A 185 27.49 42.51 -29.70
CA ARG A 185 28.49 43.47 -29.20
C ARG A 185 29.90 43.15 -29.70
N LEU A 186 30.28 41.87 -29.73
CA LEU A 186 31.57 41.43 -30.27
C LEU A 186 31.66 41.71 -31.78
N GLN A 187 30.59 41.47 -32.55
CA GLN A 187 30.55 41.79 -33.98
C GLN A 187 30.71 43.29 -34.21
N GLN A 188 29.94 44.13 -33.51
CA GLN A 188 30.06 45.59 -33.60
C GLN A 188 31.46 46.10 -33.19
N ALA A 189 32.09 45.49 -32.18
CA ALA A 189 33.44 45.83 -31.78
C ALA A 189 34.48 45.41 -32.83
N ASN A 190 34.31 44.23 -33.42
CA ASN A 190 35.17 43.72 -34.49
C ASN A 190 35.04 44.58 -35.76
N GLU A 191 33.83 44.98 -36.16
CA GLU A 191 33.61 45.88 -37.29
C GLU A 191 34.37 47.20 -37.12
N LYS A 192 34.36 47.79 -35.93
CA LYS A 192 35.13 49.01 -35.61
C LYS A 192 36.65 48.84 -35.72
N LEU A 193 37.13 47.60 -35.60
CA LEU A 193 38.55 47.23 -35.69
C LEU A 193 38.90 46.55 -37.02
N THR A 194 37.95 46.43 -37.95
CA THR A 194 38.15 45.83 -39.26
C THR A 194 38.50 46.91 -40.27
N CYS A 195 39.61 46.75 -40.97
CA CYS A 195 40.02 47.70 -42.00
C CYS A 195 39.01 47.70 -43.16
N PRO A 196 38.40 48.84 -43.53
CA PRO A 196 37.38 48.88 -44.59
C PRO A 196 37.96 48.65 -46.00
N HIS A 197 39.29 48.63 -46.14
CA HIS A 197 39.97 48.53 -47.43
C HIS A 197 40.50 47.13 -47.74
N CYS A 198 40.84 46.34 -46.72
CA CYS A 198 41.34 44.97 -46.89
C CYS A 198 40.62 43.93 -46.03
N SER A 199 39.60 44.35 -45.27
CA SER A 199 38.77 43.51 -44.40
C SER A 199 39.53 42.77 -43.30
N GLU A 200 40.76 43.19 -42.98
CA GLU A 200 41.58 42.53 -41.95
C GLU A 200 41.25 43.08 -40.56
N LEU A 201 40.88 42.17 -39.64
CA LEU A 201 40.53 42.47 -38.25
C LEU A 201 41.78 42.72 -37.40
N GLN A 202 41.82 43.85 -36.70
CA GLN A 202 42.98 44.28 -35.93
C GLN A 202 42.77 44.03 -34.43
N LYS A 203 43.82 43.58 -33.73
CA LYS A 203 43.75 43.16 -32.33
C LYS A 203 43.57 44.30 -31.32
N SER A 204 43.81 45.55 -31.71
CA SER A 204 43.66 46.72 -30.84
C SER A 204 43.42 47.99 -31.65
N VAL A 205 42.89 49.04 -31.01
CA VAL A 205 42.66 50.36 -31.64
C VAL A 205 43.96 50.95 -32.17
N SER A 206 45.08 50.76 -31.46
CA SER A 206 46.40 51.24 -31.92
C SER A 206 46.86 50.48 -33.16
N ALA A 207 46.71 49.15 -33.19
CA ALA A 207 47.04 48.34 -34.36
C ALA A 207 46.17 48.73 -35.56
N TYR A 208 44.88 48.99 -35.33
CA TYR A 208 43.95 49.46 -36.34
C TYR A 208 44.36 50.79 -36.97
N ARG A 209 44.66 51.81 -36.17
CA ARG A 209 45.08 53.13 -36.68
C ARG A 209 46.37 53.05 -37.48
N ASN A 210 47.35 52.30 -36.97
CA ASN A 210 48.63 52.09 -37.66
C ASN A 210 48.40 51.35 -38.99
N HIS A 211 47.57 50.31 -38.98
CA HIS A 211 47.23 49.57 -40.18
C HIS A 211 46.52 50.45 -41.20
N ILE A 212 45.48 51.22 -40.84
CA ILE A 212 44.77 52.10 -41.79
C ILE A 212 45.72 53.11 -42.45
N GLY A 213 46.64 53.69 -41.67
CA GLY A 213 47.64 54.63 -42.16
C GLY A 213 48.66 54.01 -43.10
N ALA A 214 48.88 52.70 -43.03
CA ALA A 214 49.85 51.95 -43.84
C ALA A 214 49.21 50.92 -44.79
N CYS A 215 47.89 50.84 -44.86
CA CYS A 215 47.18 49.78 -45.58
C CYS A 215 47.45 49.91 -47.08
N LYS A 216 47.88 48.80 -47.70
CA LYS A 216 48.22 48.75 -49.14
C LYS A 216 47.00 48.98 -50.05
N HIS A 217 45.82 48.60 -49.57
CA HIS A 217 44.55 48.76 -50.30
C HIS A 217 43.89 50.12 -50.03
N ASN A 218 44.47 50.96 -49.17
CA ASN A 218 43.96 52.31 -48.92
C ASN A 218 44.34 53.24 -50.09
N PRO A 219 43.35 53.85 -50.78
CA PRO A 219 43.59 54.69 -51.97
C PRO A 219 44.45 55.93 -51.70
N LYS A 220 44.58 56.37 -50.44
CA LYS A 220 45.48 57.47 -50.06
C LYS A 220 46.98 57.09 -50.06
N ASN A 221 47.30 55.81 -49.95
CA ASN A 221 48.68 55.32 -49.90
C ASN A 221 49.20 54.80 -51.24
N SER A 222 48.30 54.33 -52.11
CA SER A 222 48.63 53.85 -53.46
C SER A 222 49.07 54.98 -54.40
N SER A 223 48.81 56.24 -54.07
CA SER A 223 49.21 57.42 -54.84
C SER A 223 50.67 57.88 -54.60
N SER A 224 51.39 57.30 -53.63
CA SER A 224 52.80 57.66 -53.34
C SER A 224 53.85 56.78 -54.04
N LEU A 225 53.44 55.72 -54.73
CA LEU A 225 54.36 54.74 -55.34
C LEU A 225 54.72 55.03 -56.82
N ASN A 226 54.17 56.08 -57.44
CA ASN A 226 54.50 56.48 -58.82
C ASN A 226 55.63 57.53 -58.93
N GLY A 227 56.46 57.70 -57.89
CA GLY A 227 57.46 58.76 -57.82
C GLY A 227 58.94 58.37 -58.06
N LYS A 228 59.26 57.17 -58.57
CA LYS A 228 60.65 56.81 -58.92
C LYS A 228 60.74 56.03 -60.22
N ILE A 229 60.55 56.74 -61.33
CA ILE A 229 61.13 56.36 -62.62
C ILE A 229 62.64 56.63 -62.51
N LYS A 230 63.45 55.60 -62.33
CA LYS A 230 64.88 55.66 -62.63
C LYS A 230 65.06 55.47 -64.13
N ILE A 231 65.23 56.57 -64.85
CA ILE A 231 65.82 56.58 -66.18
C ILE A 231 67.32 56.33 -65.97
N ASN A 232 67.81 55.15 -66.35
CA ASN A 232 69.23 54.97 -66.63
C ASN A 232 69.40 54.85 -68.14
N THR A 233 69.61 56.00 -68.74
CA THR A 233 70.37 56.21 -69.97
C THR A 233 71.82 55.78 -69.74
N ILE A 234 72.47 55.15 -70.73
CA ILE A 234 73.76 55.54 -71.32
C ILE A 234 74.39 54.34 -72.06
N LYS A 235 74.56 54.58 -73.37
CA LYS A 235 75.60 54.17 -74.34
C LYS A 235 75.93 52.69 -74.53
#